data_AF-A0A939IQ83-F1
#
_entry.id   AF-A0A939IQ83-F1
#
_cell.length_a   1.000
_cell.length_b   1.000
_cell.length_c   1.000
_cell.angle_alpha   90.00
_cell.angle_beta   90.00
_cell.angle_gamma   90.00
#
_symmetry.space_group_name_H-M   'P 1'
#
loop_
_entity.id
_entity.type
_entity.pdbx_description
1 polymer ?
#
loop_
_entity_poly.entity_id
_entity_poly.type
_entity_poly.pdbx_seq_one_letter_code
_entity_poly.pdbx_strand_id
1 'polypeptide(L)'
;MKKPLLEIHFEDQGQDFLRWTLKPVKHGYQVLDSNPLQAWAWRDAHILEPARIRPGCYLTVMTPVSKTQMRLRYRVIRVTTLQEAGHEPA
;
A
#
# COMPACT_ATOMS: atom_id res chain seq x y z
N MET A 1 -17.15 -9.90 5.67
CA MET A 1 -15.77 -10.12 6.13
C MET A 1 -14.98 -8.83 5.95
N LYS A 2 -14.33 -8.31 7.00
CA LYS A 2 -13.43 -7.15 6.88
C LYS A 2 -12.16 -7.60 6.17
N LYS A 3 -11.71 -6.87 5.14
CA LYS A 3 -10.41 -7.13 4.51
C LYS A 3 -9.29 -6.81 5.53
N PRO A 4 -8.15 -7.51 5.54
CA PRO A 4 -7.08 -7.25 6.50
C PRO A 4 -6.24 -6.03 6.10
N LEU A 5 -5.37 -5.58 7.01
CA LEU A 5 -4.27 -4.67 6.69
C LEU A 5 -3.21 -5.43 5.87
N LEU A 6 -2.58 -4.74 4.91
CA LEU A 6 -1.48 -5.30 4.12
C LEU A 6 -0.23 -4.42 4.26
N GLU A 7 0.94 -5.04 4.31
CA GLU A 7 2.21 -4.38 4.05
C GLU A 7 2.73 -4.86 2.70
N ILE A 8 3.03 -3.94 1.79
CA ILE A 8 3.64 -4.24 0.50
C ILE A 8 5.05 -3.68 0.46
N HIS A 9 5.96 -4.45 -0.12
CA HIS A 9 7.35 -4.02 -0.33
C HIS A 9 7.60 -3.88 -1.83
N PHE A 10 8.32 -2.84 -2.19
CA PHE A 10 8.72 -2.52 -3.54
C PHE A 10 10.19 -2.91 -3.75
N GLU A 11 10.52 -3.24 -5.00
CA GLU A 11 11.89 -3.37 -5.46
C GLU A 11 12.62 -2.05 -5.22
N ASP A 12 13.83 -2.14 -4.67
CA ASP A 12 14.69 -0.99 -4.47
C ASP A 12 15.37 -0.61 -5.79
N GLN A 13 15.04 0.57 -6.30
CA GLN A 13 15.65 1.21 -7.46
C GLN A 13 16.19 2.60 -7.09
N GLY A 14 16.49 2.85 -5.81
CA GLY A 14 16.98 4.13 -5.31
C GLY A 14 15.91 5.18 -5.01
N GLN A 15 14.64 4.78 -4.90
CA GLN A 15 13.54 5.67 -4.52
C GLN A 15 13.42 5.90 -3.00
N ASP A 16 12.69 6.94 -2.60
CA ASP A 16 12.55 7.36 -1.20
C ASP A 16 11.65 6.44 -0.34
N PHE A 17 10.90 5.52 -0.94
CA PHE A 17 10.03 4.59 -0.24
C PHE A 17 10.20 3.16 -0.73
N LEU A 18 10.25 2.23 0.20
CA LEU A 18 10.44 0.80 -0.07
C LEU A 18 9.24 -0.03 0.34
N ARG A 19 8.36 0.50 1.19
CA ARG A 19 7.18 -0.24 1.65
C ARG A 19 6.02 0.67 1.99
N TRP A 20 4.82 0.17 1.76
CA TRP A 20 3.58 0.83 2.16
C TRP A 20 2.74 -0.07 3.04
N THR A 21 2.16 0.53 4.08
CA THR A 21 1.08 -0.07 4.86
C THR A 21 -0.24 0.36 4.23
N LEU A 22 -1.08 -0.61 3.90
CA LEU A 22 -2.36 -0.41 3.23
C LEU A 22 -3.51 -0.76 4.18
N LYS A 23 -4.46 0.16 4.29
CA LYS A 23 -5.73 -0.08 4.98
C LYS A 23 -6.84 -0.48 4.01
N PRO A 24 -7.70 -1.43 4.39
CA PRO A 24 -8.88 -1.78 3.61
C PRO A 24 -9.86 -0.60 3.58
N VAL A 25 -10.46 -0.35 2.41
CA VAL A 25 -11.55 0.62 2.23
C VAL A 25 -12.67 -0.02 1.42
N LYS A 26 -13.85 0.64 1.37
CA LYS A 26 -15.06 0.11 0.71
C LYS A 26 -14.78 -0.46 -0.69
N HIS A 27 -13.91 0.21 -1.46
CA HIS A 27 -13.57 -0.16 -2.83
C HIS A 27 -12.06 -0.39 -3.04
N GLY A 28 -11.41 -1.14 -2.13
CA GLY A 28 -10.02 -1.58 -2.35
C GLY A 28 -9.12 -1.35 -1.15
N TYR A 29 -7.97 -0.73 -1.42
CA TYR A 29 -6.96 -0.40 -0.41
C TYR A 29 -6.53 1.06 -0.56
N GLN A 30 -6.23 1.68 0.58
CA GLN A 30 -5.70 3.03 0.68
C GLN A 30 -4.40 3.00 1.45
N VAL A 31 -3.41 3.79 1.04
CA VAL A 31 -2.13 3.90 1.74
C VAL A 31 -2.37 4.57 3.10
N LEU A 32 -2.01 3.86 4.15
CA LEU A 32 -2.02 4.35 5.52
C LEU A 32 -0.67 5.00 5.88
N ASP A 33 0.43 4.38 5.46
CA ASP A 33 1.79 4.83 5.76
C ASP A 33 2.78 4.44 4.65
N SER A 34 3.90 5.17 4.55
CA SER A 34 4.99 4.93 3.60
C SER A 34 6.34 5.04 4.31
N ASN A 35 7.22 4.08 4.05
CA ASN A 35 8.52 3.98 4.72
C ASN A 35 9.64 3.62 3.72
N PRO A 36 10.87 4.12 3.87
CA PRO A 36 11.35 4.97 4.98
C PRO A 36 10.81 6.41 4.95
N LEU A 37 10.48 6.96 3.78
CA LEU A 37 10.06 8.36 3.66
C LEU A 37 8.74 8.53 2.89
N GLN A 38 8.37 9.79 2.68
CA GLN A 38 7.24 10.24 1.86
C GLN A 38 5.85 9.79 2.33
N ALA A 39 5.67 9.44 3.62
CA ALA A 39 4.36 9.21 4.20
C ALA A 39 3.39 10.36 3.90
N TRP A 40 3.84 11.61 4.01
CA TRP A 40 3.01 12.79 3.73
C TRP A 40 2.54 12.89 2.26
N ALA A 41 3.30 12.36 1.30
CA ALA A 41 2.99 12.46 -0.12
C ALA A 41 2.06 11.35 -0.61
N TRP A 42 2.18 10.15 -0.01
CA TRP A 42 1.48 8.95 -0.44
C TRP A 42 0.32 8.55 0.46
N ARG A 43 0.25 9.05 1.69
CA ARG A 43 -0.89 8.81 2.58
C ARG A 43 -2.19 9.19 1.88
N ASP A 44 -3.17 8.32 2.02
CA ASP A 44 -4.48 8.42 1.38
C ASP A 44 -4.52 8.17 -0.15
N ALA A 45 -3.41 7.78 -0.76
CA ALA A 45 -3.40 7.26 -2.13
C ALA A 45 -4.27 5.99 -2.22
N HIS A 46 -5.07 5.88 -3.27
CA HIS A 46 -5.96 4.73 -3.49
C HIS A 46 -5.38 3.76 -4.51
N ILE A 47 -5.38 2.47 -4.21
CA ILE A 47 -5.00 1.42 -5.16
C ILE A 47 -6.19 1.12 -6.06
N LEU A 48 -6.05 1.36 -7.37
CA LEU A 48 -7.15 1.22 -8.33
C LEU A 48 -7.42 -0.24 -8.72
N GLU A 49 -6.41 -1.10 -8.64
CA GLU A 49 -6.48 -2.51 -9.06
C GLU A 49 -6.17 -3.46 -7.88
N PRO A 50 -6.94 -3.44 -6.78
CA PRO A 50 -6.62 -4.15 -5.54
C PRO A 50 -6.55 -5.68 -5.72
N ALA A 51 -7.26 -6.25 -6.70
CA ALA A 51 -7.22 -7.68 -7.01
C ALA A 51 -5.89 -8.12 -7.65
N ARG A 52 -5.04 -7.18 -8.10
CA ARG A 52 -3.76 -7.46 -8.76
C ARG A 52 -2.56 -7.30 -7.83
N ILE A 53 -2.77 -6.95 -6.56
CA ILE A 53 -1.68 -6.81 -5.58
C ILE A 53 -1.06 -8.18 -5.31
N ARG A 54 0.11 -8.42 -5.89
CA ARG A 54 0.90 -9.64 -5.70
C ARG A 54 2.38 -9.38 -6.00
N PRO A 55 3.32 -10.19 -5.50
CA PRO A 55 4.70 -10.12 -5.93
C PRO A 55 4.80 -10.19 -7.46
N GLY A 56 5.59 -9.29 -8.00
CA GLY A 56 5.88 -9.14 -9.40
C GLY A 56 5.05 -8.12 -10.16
N CYS A 57 4.00 -7.53 -9.56
CA CYS A 57 3.15 -6.55 -10.23
C CYS A 57 3.63 -5.10 -10.07
N TYR A 58 3.07 -4.19 -10.86
CA TYR A 58 3.15 -2.74 -10.66
C TYR A 58 1.79 -2.23 -10.21
N LEU A 59 1.78 -1.21 -9.35
CA LEU A 59 0.53 -0.63 -8.85
C LEU A 59 0.12 0.59 -9.65
N THR A 60 -1.17 0.67 -9.97
CA THR A 60 -1.82 1.90 -10.43
C THR A 60 -2.55 2.51 -9.24
N VAL A 61 -2.23 3.77 -8.94
CA VAL A 61 -2.76 4.50 -7.81
C VAL A 61 -3.43 5.79 -8.24
N MET A 62 -4.43 6.22 -7.47
CA MET A 62 -4.91 7.59 -7.50
C MET A 62 -4.20 8.38 -6.41
N THR A 63 -3.46 9.41 -6.81
CA THR A 63 -2.69 10.26 -5.90
C THR A 63 -3.61 11.03 -4.94
N PRO A 64 -3.21 11.27 -3.68
CA PRO A 64 -4.08 11.90 -2.69
C PRO A 64 -4.38 13.37 -3.01
N VAL A 65 -3.41 14.12 -3.52
CA VAL A 65 -3.51 15.57 -3.75
C VAL A 65 -4.18 15.91 -5.08
N SER A 66 -3.58 15.54 -6.21
CA SER A 66 -4.08 15.94 -7.54
C SER A 66 -5.20 15.05 -8.07
N LYS A 67 -5.55 13.97 -7.35
CA LYS A 67 -6.51 12.94 -7.80
C LYS A 67 -6.20 12.38 -9.20
N THR A 68 -4.93 12.38 -9.59
CA THR A 68 -4.49 11.85 -10.87
C THR A 68 -4.19 10.36 -10.74
N GLN A 69 -4.49 9.61 -11.80
CA GLN A 69 -4.08 8.22 -11.88
C GLN A 69 -2.61 8.14 -12.30
N MET A 70 -1.83 7.37 -11.58
CA MET A 70 -0.41 7.16 -11.85
C MET A 70 -0.05 5.70 -11.64
N ARG A 71 0.72 5.14 -12.58
CA ARG A 71 1.35 3.83 -12.42
C ARG A 71 2.72 4.00 -11.77
N LEU A 72 2.93 3.36 -10.64
CA LEU A 72 4.24 3.28 -10.00
C LEU A 72 5.19 2.48 -10.87
N ARG A 73 6.45 2.93 -10.93
CA ARG A 73 7.52 2.27 -11.69
C ARG A 73 8.25 1.19 -10.88
N TYR A 74 7.90 1.02 -9.61
CA TYR A 74 8.52 0.06 -8.70
C TYR A 74 7.69 -1.21 -8.62
N ARG A 75 8.35 -2.34 -8.83
CA ARG A 75 7.72 -3.66 -8.81
C ARG A 75 7.45 -4.06 -7.36
N VAL A 76 6.29 -4.62 -7.06
CA VAL A 76 6.02 -5.22 -5.75
C VAL A 76 6.86 -6.49 -5.62
N ILE A 77 7.67 -6.63 -4.58
CA ILE A 77 8.50 -7.82 -4.33
C ILE A 77 7.94 -8.70 -3.21
N ARG A 78 7.14 -8.14 -2.31
CA ARG A 78 6.53 -8.87 -1.20
C ARG A 78 5.19 -8.26 -0.81
N VAL A 79 4.27 -9.11 -0.35
CA VAL A 79 3.00 -8.73 0.25
C VAL A 79 2.84 -9.52 1.54
N THR A 80 2.59 -8.84 2.66
CA THR A 80 2.41 -9.42 3.99
C THR A 80 1.05 -9.00 4.53
N THR A 81 0.24 -9.96 5.01
CA THR A 81 -0.98 -9.65 5.75
C THR A 81 -0.61 -9.29 7.18
N LEU A 82 -0.98 -8.10 7.63
CA LEU A 82 -0.80 -7.70 9.02
C LEU A 82 -2.02 -8.17 9.82
N GLN A 83 -1.81 -9.02 10.82
CA GLN A 83 -2.85 -9.35 11.79
C GLN A 83 -3.00 -8.16 12.74
N GLU A 84 -4.23 -7.67 12.94
CA GLU A 84 -4.49 -6.76 14.05
C GLU A 84 -4.15 -7.55 15.32
N ALA A 85 -3.18 -7.10 16.10
CA ALA A 85 -2.78 -7.75 17.34
C ALA A 85 -4.04 -7.93 18.20
N GLY A 86 -4.46 -9.18 18.37
CA GLY A 86 -5.56 -9.53 19.25
C GLY A 86 -5.24 -8.99 20.64
N HIS A 87 -6.17 -8.22 21.18
CA HIS A 87 -6.23 -7.84 22.57
C HIS A 87 -6.03 -9.11 23.43
N GLU A 88 -4.90 -9.21 24.11
CA GLU A 88 -4.63 -10.24 25.12
C GLU A 88 -5.52 -9.89 26.32
N PRO A 89 -6.57 -10.67 26.66
CA PRO A 89 -7.28 -10.43 27.90
C PRO A 89 -6.36 -10.87 29.06
N ALA A 90 -6.01 -9.92 29.91
CA ALA A 90 -5.44 -10.19 31.23
C ALA A 90 -6.44 -10.92 32.13
#